data_AF-A0A6A3H4B6-F1
#
_entry.id   AF-A0A6A3H4B6-F1
#
_cell.length_a   1.000
_cell.length_b   1.000
_cell.length_c   1.000
_cell.angle_alpha   90.00
_cell.angle_beta   90.00
_cell.angle_gamma   90.00
#
_symmetry.space_group_name_H-M   'P 1'
#
loop_
_entity.id
_entity.type
_entity.pdbx_description
1 polymer ?
#
loop_
_entity_poly.entity_id
_entity_poly.type
_entity_poly.pdbx_seq_one_letter_code
_entity_poly.pdbx_strand_id
1 'polypeptide(L)'
;MVESPEDGMVSWRHHGIRVKHADPSSTKNSQTLGFPAYSPNRHDLDLLKARFDPEAFHHLLTQVLPWHQMYDDRVQELYFHRLEDLSADEVTFQDEMVEFMNGNSRGFWNALHWIMFLPGDADSLAYKTHTRRRRAQESVSKRAATLAKRHKWNGVRESLFHEPGVWKYPAKGCHWILEDPSALQSHSLEEQLHRLDAAEPARLQWAHCASDDDSIAHVPAEIRNMLILAGQRDLISDAAP
;
A
#
# COMPACT_ATOMS: atom_id res chain seq x y z
N MET A 1 -9.84 14.60 13.77
CA MET A 1 -8.67 14.41 14.64
C MET A 1 -8.26 12.94 14.60
N VAL A 2 -6.98 12.70 14.32
CA VAL A 2 -6.34 11.37 14.39
C VAL A 2 -5.46 11.40 15.64
N GLU A 3 -5.66 10.46 16.54
CA GLU A 3 -4.82 10.30 17.73
C GLU A 3 -3.54 9.56 17.36
N SER A 4 -2.40 9.96 17.93
CA SER A 4 -1.16 9.19 17.87
C SER A 4 -1.16 8.19 19.03
N PRO A 5 -1.10 6.86 18.78
CA PRO A 5 -1.08 5.88 19.86
C PRO A 5 0.22 6.02 20.67
N GLU A 6 0.08 6.06 22.00
CA GLU A 6 1.21 5.98 22.93
C GLU A 6 1.79 4.55 22.97
N ASP A 7 3.02 4.41 23.46
CA ASP A 7 3.65 3.10 23.58
C ASP A 7 2.84 2.16 24.49
N GLY A 8 2.62 0.93 24.04
CA GLY A 8 1.76 -0.05 24.71
C GLY A 8 0.24 0.17 24.56
N MET A 9 -0.22 1.20 23.83
CA MET A 9 -1.65 1.43 23.60
C MET A 9 -2.21 0.41 22.60
N VAL A 10 -3.29 -0.29 22.98
CA VAL A 10 -3.89 -1.35 22.15
C VAL A 10 -4.89 -0.79 21.11
N SER A 11 -5.46 0.38 21.38
CA SER A 11 -6.48 1.02 20.52
C SER A 11 -6.52 2.53 20.71
N TRP A 12 -6.72 3.29 19.64
CA TRP A 12 -6.81 4.75 19.61
C TRP A 12 -7.93 5.20 18.63
N ARG A 13 -8.15 6.50 18.41
CA ARG A 13 -9.19 6.99 17.49
C ARG A 13 -8.64 7.64 16.22
N HIS A 14 -9.23 7.27 15.09
CA HIS A 14 -9.12 7.99 13.81
C HIS A 14 -10.48 8.62 13.49
N HIS A 15 -10.54 9.95 13.45
CA HIS A 15 -11.77 10.69 13.11
C HIS A 15 -12.99 10.23 13.94
N GLY A 16 -12.78 9.95 15.22
CA GLY A 16 -13.82 9.46 16.12
C GLY A 16 -14.09 7.95 16.06
N ILE A 17 -13.54 7.20 15.09
CA ILE A 17 -13.64 5.74 15.02
C ILE A 17 -12.52 5.11 15.82
N ARG A 18 -12.84 4.21 16.75
CA ARG A 18 -11.83 3.43 17.47
C ARG A 18 -11.19 2.43 16.50
N VAL A 19 -9.87 2.46 16.42
CA VAL A 19 -9.05 1.47 15.72
C VAL A 19 -8.20 0.71 16.73
N LYS A 20 -7.71 -0.47 16.37
CA LYS A 20 -6.82 -1.28 17.19
C LYS A 20 -5.72 -1.89 16.34
N HIS A 21 -4.56 -2.15 16.95
CA HIS A 21 -3.52 -2.91 16.28
C HIS A 21 -4.03 -4.29 15.85
N ALA A 22 -3.46 -4.81 14.77
CA ALA A 22 -3.56 -6.24 14.46
C ALA A 22 -2.97 -7.04 15.63
N ASP A 23 -3.62 -8.16 15.98
CA ASP A 23 -3.17 -9.03 17.06
C ASP A 23 -1.76 -9.56 16.76
N PRO A 24 -0.74 -9.17 17.55
CA PRO A 24 0.65 -9.55 17.30
C PRO A 24 0.89 -11.06 17.46
N SER A 25 0.07 -11.75 18.25
CA SER A 25 0.24 -13.17 18.58
C SER A 25 -0.24 -14.10 17.45
N SER A 26 -0.99 -13.56 16.50
CA SER A 26 -1.60 -14.35 15.45
C SER A 26 -0.82 -14.21 14.14
N THR A 27 -0.07 -15.26 13.79
CA THR A 27 0.66 -15.37 12.51
C THR A 27 -0.26 -15.35 11.30
N LYS A 28 -1.52 -15.80 11.45
CA LYS A 28 -2.57 -15.64 10.43
C LYS A 28 -3.03 -14.20 10.27
N ASN A 29 -2.70 -13.34 11.23
CA ASN A 29 -3.16 -11.96 11.29
C ASN A 29 -2.05 -10.92 11.12
N SER A 30 -0.79 -11.32 10.96
CA SER A 30 0.33 -10.40 10.78
C SER A 30 0.20 -9.64 9.46
N GLN A 31 0.37 -8.32 9.53
CA GLN A 31 0.49 -7.46 8.35
C GLN A 31 1.89 -7.62 7.74
N THR A 32 2.02 -7.36 6.44
CA THR A 32 3.34 -7.22 5.80
C THR A 32 4.10 -6.07 6.45
N LEU A 33 5.37 -6.32 6.83
CA LEU A 33 6.19 -5.36 7.59
C LEU A 33 6.22 -3.97 6.94
N GLY A 34 6.08 -2.93 7.77
CA GLY A 34 6.11 -1.53 7.35
C GLY A 34 4.75 -0.94 6.96
N PHE A 35 3.76 -1.76 6.58
CA PHE A 35 2.43 -1.25 6.24
C PHE A 35 1.56 -0.99 7.48
N PRO A 36 0.54 -0.11 7.36
CA PRO A 36 -0.45 0.11 8.42
C PRO A 36 -1.07 -1.20 8.91
N ALA A 37 -0.89 -1.45 10.21
CA ALA A 37 -1.26 -2.70 10.88
C ALA A 37 -2.34 -2.47 11.95
N TYR A 38 -3.41 -1.77 11.56
CA TYR A 38 -4.57 -1.54 12.43
C TYR A 38 -5.88 -1.83 11.71
N SER A 39 -6.92 -2.09 12.49
CA SER A 39 -8.28 -2.28 11.99
C SER A 39 -9.31 -1.56 12.86
N PRO A 40 -10.39 -1.05 12.25
CA PRO A 40 -11.49 -0.42 12.97
C PRO A 40 -12.19 -1.41 13.92
N ASN A 41 -12.65 -0.89 15.05
CA ASN A 41 -13.36 -1.66 16.05
C ASN A 41 -14.72 -2.10 15.50
N ARG A 42 -15.09 -3.36 15.80
CA ARG A 42 -16.37 -3.95 15.35
C ARG A 42 -17.61 -3.13 15.75
N HIS A 43 -17.54 -2.40 16.86
CA HIS A 43 -18.66 -1.62 17.39
C HIS A 43 -18.85 -0.28 16.67
N ASP A 44 -17.83 0.21 15.98
CA ASP A 44 -17.87 1.49 15.25
C ASP A 44 -18.03 1.28 13.72
N LEU A 45 -18.21 0.03 13.27
CA LEU A 45 -18.28 -0.29 11.84
C LEU A 45 -19.45 0.39 11.15
N ASP A 46 -20.61 0.46 11.79
CA ASP A 46 -21.80 1.03 11.16
C ASP A 46 -21.66 2.54 11.02
N LEU A 47 -21.04 3.20 12.01
CA LEU A 47 -20.65 4.60 11.90
C LEU A 47 -19.69 4.82 10.74
N LEU A 48 -18.63 4.01 10.64
CA LEU A 48 -17.63 4.14 9.57
C LEU A 48 -18.24 3.89 8.18
N LYS A 49 -19.09 2.86 8.05
CA LYS A 49 -19.74 2.55 6.77
C LYS A 49 -20.70 3.65 6.31
N ALA A 50 -21.35 4.36 7.24
CA ALA A 50 -22.27 5.45 6.94
C ALA A 50 -21.56 6.70 6.37
N ARG A 51 -20.23 6.81 6.53
CA ARG A 51 -19.42 7.94 6.02
C ARG A 51 -19.10 7.82 4.53
N PHE A 52 -19.35 6.66 3.94
CA PHE A 52 -18.97 6.38 2.56
C PHE A 52 -19.94 7.03 1.57
N ASP A 53 -19.38 7.87 0.69
CA ASP A 53 -20.07 8.40 -0.48
C ASP A 53 -19.64 7.59 -1.73
N PRO A 54 -20.56 6.78 -2.32
CA PRO A 54 -20.27 6.00 -3.51
C PRO A 54 -19.90 6.83 -4.74
N GLU A 55 -20.47 8.02 -4.89
CA GLU A 55 -20.25 8.86 -6.07
C GLU A 55 -18.89 9.57 -5.97
N ALA A 56 -18.57 10.14 -4.81
CA ALA A 56 -17.25 10.74 -4.59
C ALA A 56 -16.12 9.70 -4.74
N PHE A 57 -16.33 8.48 -4.25
CA PHE A 57 -15.35 7.40 -4.44
C PHE A 57 -15.30 6.92 -5.89
N HIS A 58 -16.42 6.89 -6.60
CA HIS A 58 -16.41 6.58 -8.02
C HIS A 58 -15.67 7.63 -8.85
N HIS A 59 -15.84 8.91 -8.53
CA HIS A 59 -15.07 10.02 -9.11
C HIS A 59 -13.57 9.81 -8.89
N LEU A 60 -13.14 9.55 -7.65
CA LEU A 60 -11.75 9.25 -7.32
C LEU A 60 -11.22 8.07 -8.17
N LEU A 61 -12.03 7.04 -8.36
CA LEU A 61 -11.68 5.84 -9.13
C LEU A 61 -11.80 5.98 -10.66
N THR A 62 -12.25 7.10 -11.21
CA THR A 62 -12.45 7.24 -12.67
C THR A 62 -11.87 8.50 -13.26
N GLN A 63 -11.77 9.57 -12.48
CA GLN A 63 -11.24 10.85 -12.91
C GLN A 63 -9.85 11.11 -12.33
N VAL A 64 -9.67 10.82 -11.03
CA VAL A 64 -8.39 11.10 -10.34
C VAL A 64 -7.36 9.99 -10.59
N LEU A 65 -7.81 8.72 -10.62
CA LEU A 65 -6.96 7.56 -10.91
C LEU A 65 -5.67 7.51 -10.05
N PRO A 66 -5.79 7.58 -8.70
CA PRO A 66 -4.65 7.82 -7.81
C PRO A 66 -3.55 6.75 -7.87
N TRP A 67 -3.87 5.55 -8.39
CA TRP A 67 -2.88 4.50 -8.59
C TRP A 67 -1.94 4.76 -9.78
N HIS A 68 -2.32 5.59 -10.75
CA HIS A 68 -1.41 6.03 -11.82
C HIS A 68 -0.33 6.92 -11.20
N GLN A 69 -0.75 7.97 -10.48
CA GLN A 69 0.18 8.85 -9.76
C GLN A 69 1.09 8.04 -8.81
N MET A 70 0.52 7.11 -8.03
CA MET A 70 1.31 6.23 -7.15
C MET A 70 2.37 5.43 -7.90
N TYR A 71 2.10 5.00 -9.14
CA TYR A 71 3.07 4.26 -9.97
C TYR A 71 4.10 5.16 -10.65
N ASP A 72 3.66 6.34 -11.11
CA ASP A 72 4.53 7.32 -11.76
C ASP A 72 5.56 7.87 -10.76
N ASP A 73 5.13 8.12 -9.52
CA ASP A 73 5.97 8.63 -8.43
C ASP A 73 6.82 7.55 -7.74
N ARG A 74 6.69 6.28 -8.15
CA ARG A 74 7.39 5.18 -7.46
C ARG A 74 8.90 5.40 -7.43
N VAL A 75 9.58 4.77 -6.48
CA VAL A 75 11.04 4.74 -6.48
C VAL A 75 11.54 3.97 -7.72
N GLN A 76 12.34 4.64 -8.55
CA GLN A 76 12.90 4.09 -9.78
C GLN A 76 14.41 3.84 -9.67
N GLU A 77 14.98 3.92 -8.48
CA GLU A 77 16.40 3.67 -8.23
C GLU A 77 16.61 2.37 -7.46
N LEU A 78 17.71 1.69 -7.74
CA LEU A 78 18.20 0.59 -6.91
C LEU A 78 19.00 1.14 -5.73
N TYR A 79 18.51 0.89 -4.53
CA TYR A 79 19.10 1.38 -3.28
C TYR A 79 20.19 0.44 -2.77
N PHE A 80 20.10 -0.86 -3.04
CA PHE A 80 20.95 -1.87 -2.43
C PHE A 80 21.80 -2.66 -3.44
N HIS A 81 21.55 -2.51 -4.74
CA HIS A 81 22.24 -3.25 -5.80
C HIS A 81 22.63 -2.35 -6.96
N ARG A 82 23.68 -2.76 -7.68
CA ARG A 82 24.10 -2.17 -8.95
C ARG A 82 23.60 -3.04 -10.10
N LEU A 83 23.17 -2.43 -11.20
CA LEU A 83 22.71 -3.16 -12.39
C LEU A 83 23.80 -4.09 -12.94
N GLU A 84 25.06 -3.65 -12.90
CA GLU A 84 26.20 -4.43 -13.40
C GLU A 84 26.47 -5.73 -12.60
N ASP A 85 25.95 -5.82 -11.37
CA ASP A 85 26.10 -6.96 -10.46
C ASP A 85 24.92 -7.94 -10.50
N LEU A 86 23.90 -7.62 -11.32
CA LEU A 86 22.72 -8.47 -11.48
C LEU A 86 22.97 -9.56 -12.51
N SER A 87 22.54 -10.77 -12.19
CA SER A 87 22.42 -11.84 -13.16
C SER A 87 21.27 -11.59 -14.15
N ALA A 88 21.26 -12.31 -15.27
CA ALA A 88 20.17 -12.23 -16.26
C ALA A 88 18.79 -12.56 -15.66
N ASP A 89 18.72 -13.51 -14.73
CA ASP A 89 17.47 -13.86 -14.04
C ASP A 89 17.00 -12.74 -13.10
N GLU A 90 17.93 -11.99 -12.50
CA GLU A 90 17.63 -10.87 -11.62
C GLU A 90 17.20 -9.62 -12.38
N VAL A 91 17.78 -9.38 -13.56
CA VAL A 91 17.29 -8.36 -14.50
C VAL A 91 15.87 -8.71 -14.96
N THR A 92 15.65 -9.98 -15.36
CA THR A 92 14.31 -10.47 -15.75
C THR A 92 13.30 -10.31 -14.61
N PHE A 93 13.72 -10.56 -13.37
CA PHE A 93 12.89 -10.31 -12.19
C PHE A 93 12.48 -8.84 -12.08
N GLN A 94 13.41 -7.90 -12.25
CA GLN A 94 13.09 -6.47 -12.19
C GLN A 94 12.09 -6.08 -13.26
N ASP A 95 12.32 -6.47 -14.51
CA ASP A 95 11.43 -6.16 -15.64
C ASP A 95 10.01 -6.69 -15.40
N GLU A 96 9.89 -7.97 -15.01
CA GLU A 96 8.59 -8.58 -14.73
C GLU A 96 7.90 -7.95 -13.51
N MET A 97 8.66 -7.52 -12.49
CA MET A 97 8.09 -6.81 -11.35
C MET A 97 7.58 -5.43 -11.76
N VAL A 98 8.32 -4.69 -12.59
CA VAL A 98 7.92 -3.38 -13.13
C VAL A 98 6.64 -3.50 -13.94
N GLU A 99 6.57 -4.48 -14.84
CA GLU A 99 5.36 -4.77 -15.63
C GLU A 99 4.19 -5.18 -14.73
N PHE A 100 4.45 -6.06 -13.74
CA PHE A 100 3.43 -6.51 -12.80
C PHE A 100 2.88 -5.36 -11.95
N MET A 101 3.74 -4.47 -11.46
CA MET A 101 3.32 -3.30 -10.68
C MET A 101 2.49 -2.34 -11.52
N ASN A 102 2.92 -2.06 -12.75
CA ASN A 102 2.17 -1.18 -13.67
C ASN A 102 0.76 -1.73 -13.92
N GLY A 103 0.69 -2.96 -14.42
CA GLY A 103 -0.56 -3.61 -14.80
C GLY A 103 -1.50 -3.92 -13.62
N ASN A 104 -1.00 -3.86 -12.38
CA ASN A 104 -1.79 -4.13 -11.18
C ASN A 104 -1.79 -3.00 -10.16
N SER A 105 -1.32 -1.80 -10.53
CA SER A 105 -1.19 -0.62 -9.64
C SER A 105 -2.49 -0.30 -8.91
N ARG A 106 -3.62 -0.34 -9.61
CA ARG A 106 -4.96 -0.21 -9.00
C ARG A 106 -5.24 -1.24 -7.92
N GLY A 107 -4.77 -2.47 -8.10
CA GLY A 107 -4.88 -3.55 -7.11
C GLY A 107 -4.07 -3.27 -5.85
N PHE A 108 -2.81 -2.83 -6.01
CA PHE A 108 -1.97 -2.37 -4.89
C PHE A 108 -2.63 -1.21 -4.15
N TRP A 109 -3.02 -0.15 -4.86
CA TRP A 109 -3.64 1.03 -4.26
C TRP A 109 -4.92 0.66 -3.50
N ASN A 110 -5.79 -0.19 -4.08
CA ASN A 110 -7.01 -0.64 -3.42
C ASN A 110 -6.76 -1.38 -2.10
N ALA A 111 -5.71 -2.20 -2.06
CA ALA A 111 -5.32 -2.95 -0.88
C ALA A 111 -4.71 -2.02 0.18
N LEU A 112 -3.96 -0.99 -0.25
CA LEU A 112 -3.36 0.00 0.64
C LEU A 112 -4.35 1.09 1.09
N HIS A 113 -5.52 1.20 0.47
CA HIS A 113 -6.55 2.21 0.74
C HIS A 113 -7.93 1.58 0.97
N TRP A 114 -8.00 0.64 1.91
CA TRP A 114 -9.20 -0.15 2.13
C TRP A 114 -10.28 0.61 2.93
N ILE A 115 -11.24 1.21 2.23
CA ILE A 115 -12.46 1.78 2.82
C ILE A 115 -13.50 0.69 3.03
N MET A 116 -14.09 0.65 4.23
CA MET A 116 -15.26 -0.20 4.51
C MET A 116 -16.55 0.58 4.31
N PHE A 117 -17.52 -0.05 3.66
CA PHE A 117 -18.83 0.52 3.42
C PHE A 117 -19.87 -0.59 3.25
N LEU A 118 -21.15 -0.25 3.36
CA LEU A 118 -22.23 -1.18 3.03
C LEU A 118 -22.37 -1.21 1.51
N PRO A 119 -22.26 -2.38 0.87
CA PRO A 119 -22.40 -2.47 -0.56
C PRO A 119 -23.82 -2.18 -1.05
N GLY A 120 -24.85 -2.23 -0.18
CA GLY A 120 -26.24 -1.98 -0.57
C GLY A 120 -26.77 -3.04 -1.54
N ASP A 121 -27.72 -2.65 -2.39
CA ASP A 121 -28.33 -3.53 -3.39
C ASP A 121 -27.34 -3.96 -4.47
N ALA A 122 -27.56 -5.15 -5.05
CA ALA A 122 -26.67 -5.77 -6.03
C ALA A 122 -26.35 -4.90 -7.26
N ASP A 123 -27.28 -4.02 -7.65
CA ASP A 123 -27.12 -3.13 -8.79
C ASP A 123 -26.54 -1.76 -8.45
N SER A 124 -26.38 -1.46 -7.16
CA SER A 124 -25.81 -0.19 -6.72
C SER A 124 -24.35 -0.02 -7.11
N LEU A 125 -23.93 1.23 -7.22
CA LEU A 125 -22.54 1.60 -7.49
C LEU A 125 -21.59 1.09 -6.41
N ALA A 126 -22.03 1.15 -5.14
CA ALA A 126 -21.30 0.62 -4.00
C ALA A 126 -21.07 -0.89 -4.13
N TYR A 127 -22.10 -1.69 -4.40
CA TYR A 127 -21.97 -3.14 -4.54
C TYR A 127 -21.01 -3.55 -5.66
N LYS A 128 -21.16 -2.93 -6.83
CA LYS A 128 -20.29 -3.16 -7.99
C LYS A 128 -18.83 -2.81 -7.65
N THR A 129 -18.62 -1.68 -6.98
CA THR A 129 -17.29 -1.23 -6.54
C THR A 129 -16.68 -2.20 -5.53
N HIS A 130 -17.42 -2.57 -4.49
CA HIS A 130 -16.97 -3.53 -3.47
C HIS A 130 -16.55 -4.86 -4.08
N THR A 131 -17.41 -5.43 -4.94
CA THR A 131 -17.17 -6.73 -5.56
C THR A 131 -15.95 -6.71 -6.48
N ARG A 132 -15.80 -5.65 -7.29
CA ARG A 132 -14.62 -5.49 -8.16
C ARG A 132 -13.34 -5.37 -7.35
N ARG A 133 -13.33 -4.53 -6.30
CA ARG A 133 -12.16 -4.34 -5.43
C ARG A 133 -11.75 -5.62 -4.73
N ARG A 134 -12.71 -6.35 -4.15
CA ARG A 134 -12.43 -7.62 -3.46
C ARG A 134 -11.87 -8.69 -4.41
N ARG A 135 -12.46 -8.85 -5.60
CA ARG A 135 -11.95 -9.79 -6.61
C ARG A 135 -10.53 -9.42 -7.07
N ALA A 136 -10.29 -8.14 -7.32
CA ALA A 136 -8.97 -7.64 -7.69
C ALA A 136 -7.96 -7.90 -6.56
N GLN A 137 -8.33 -7.63 -5.31
CA GLN A 137 -7.46 -7.84 -4.16
C GLN A 137 -7.04 -9.32 -4.03
N GLU A 138 -7.99 -10.25 -4.10
CA GLU A 138 -7.73 -11.69 -3.99
C GLU A 138 -6.89 -12.20 -5.17
N SER A 139 -7.13 -11.69 -6.38
CA SER A 139 -6.41 -12.08 -7.60
C SER A 139 -4.97 -11.57 -7.61
N VAL A 140 -4.77 -10.26 -7.38
CA VAL A 140 -3.45 -9.62 -7.41
C VAL A 140 -2.58 -10.14 -6.27
N SER A 141 -3.12 -10.32 -5.07
CA SER A 141 -2.38 -10.91 -3.93
C SER A 141 -1.82 -12.29 -4.27
N LYS A 142 -2.64 -13.18 -4.85
CA LYS A 142 -2.20 -14.53 -5.25
C LYS A 142 -1.15 -14.49 -6.34
N ARG A 143 -1.32 -13.64 -7.34
CA ARG A 143 -0.36 -13.48 -8.44
C ARG A 143 0.97 -12.90 -7.95
N ALA A 144 0.95 -11.90 -7.07
CA ALA A 144 2.16 -11.32 -6.46
C ALA A 144 2.94 -12.37 -5.66
N ALA A 145 2.25 -13.15 -4.82
CA ALA A 145 2.87 -14.23 -4.06
C ALA A 145 3.46 -15.32 -4.96
N THR A 146 2.78 -15.65 -6.06
CA THR A 146 3.23 -16.66 -7.03
C THR A 146 4.46 -16.17 -7.80
N LEU A 147 4.45 -14.91 -8.25
CA LEU A 147 5.56 -14.27 -8.94
C LEU A 147 6.81 -14.23 -8.06
N ALA A 148 6.67 -13.76 -6.81
CA ALA A 148 7.78 -13.73 -5.87
C ALA A 148 8.33 -15.12 -5.58
N LYS A 149 7.45 -16.12 -5.37
CA LYS A 149 7.86 -17.50 -5.12
C LYS A 149 8.62 -18.11 -6.30
N ARG A 150 8.15 -17.87 -7.53
CA ARG A 150 8.82 -18.34 -8.76
C ARG A 150 10.25 -17.82 -8.84
N HIS A 151 10.43 -16.52 -8.61
CA HIS A 151 11.76 -15.90 -8.67
C HIS A 151 12.70 -16.35 -7.56
N LYS A 152 12.20 -16.52 -6.34
CA LYS A 152 12.98 -17.13 -5.26
C LYS A 152 13.42 -18.56 -5.59
N TRP A 153 12.56 -19.34 -6.26
CA TRP A 153 12.92 -20.68 -6.73
C TRP A 153 13.95 -20.69 -7.85
N ASN A 154 13.96 -19.65 -8.68
CA ASN A 154 14.95 -19.47 -9.74
C ASN A 154 16.28 -18.88 -9.25
N GLY A 155 16.43 -18.65 -7.95
CA GLY A 155 17.70 -18.20 -7.37
C GLY A 155 17.89 -16.69 -7.28
N VAL A 156 16.84 -15.89 -7.54
CA VAL A 156 16.88 -14.43 -7.30
C VAL A 156 17.16 -14.17 -5.82
N ARG A 157 18.17 -13.35 -5.53
CA ARG A 157 18.59 -13.06 -4.15
C ARG A 157 17.49 -12.37 -3.34
N GLU A 158 17.35 -12.74 -2.07
CA GLU A 158 16.30 -12.19 -1.19
C GLU A 158 16.37 -10.66 -1.07
N SER A 159 17.59 -10.10 -1.06
CA SER A 159 17.84 -8.66 -0.92
C SER A 159 17.17 -7.83 -2.03
N LEU A 160 16.97 -8.38 -3.23
CA LEU A 160 16.28 -7.67 -4.32
C LEU A 160 14.79 -7.44 -4.03
N PHE A 161 14.14 -8.30 -3.24
CA PHE A 161 12.74 -8.11 -2.83
C PHE A 161 12.57 -7.00 -1.79
N HIS A 162 13.68 -6.46 -1.28
CA HIS A 162 13.69 -5.33 -0.37
C HIS A 162 13.94 -3.99 -1.05
N GLU A 163 14.29 -3.98 -2.34
CA GLU A 163 14.44 -2.74 -3.11
C GLU A 163 13.16 -1.90 -3.03
N PRO A 164 13.25 -0.59 -2.76
CA PRO A 164 12.06 0.26 -2.65
C PRO A 164 11.25 0.31 -3.96
N GLY A 165 11.92 0.19 -5.11
CA GLY A 165 11.28 0.07 -6.41
C GLY A 165 10.56 -1.26 -6.65
N VAL A 166 10.67 -2.24 -5.74
CA VAL A 166 9.96 -3.52 -5.80
C VAL A 166 8.81 -3.51 -4.80
N TRP A 167 7.61 -3.15 -5.26
CA TRP A 167 6.46 -2.99 -4.38
C TRP A 167 6.06 -4.28 -3.68
N LYS A 168 5.72 -4.13 -2.39
CA LYS A 168 5.20 -5.22 -1.57
C LYS A 168 3.68 -5.18 -1.55
N TYR A 169 3.06 -6.34 -1.71
CA TYR A 169 1.62 -6.45 -1.55
C TYR A 169 1.27 -6.65 -0.06
N PRO A 170 0.32 -5.89 0.50
CA PRO A 170 0.00 -6.03 1.91
C PRO A 170 -0.76 -7.35 2.17
N ALA A 171 -0.41 -8.06 3.23
CA ALA A 171 -1.08 -9.30 3.63
C ALA A 171 -2.56 -9.06 3.97
N LYS A 172 -2.89 -7.85 4.44
CA LYS A 172 -4.25 -7.40 4.75
C LYS A 172 -4.50 -6.02 4.18
N GLY A 173 -5.77 -5.73 3.83
CA GLY A 173 -6.17 -4.39 3.42
C GLY A 173 -5.85 -3.35 4.50
N CYS A 174 -5.12 -2.30 4.15
CA CYS A 174 -4.78 -1.20 5.04
C CYS A 174 -5.96 -0.24 5.12
N HIS A 175 -6.62 -0.20 6.28
CA HIS A 175 -7.87 0.52 6.43
C HIS A 175 -7.69 2.04 6.29
N TRP A 176 -8.49 2.65 5.40
CA TRP A 176 -8.68 4.09 5.33
C TRP A 176 -9.94 4.45 6.12
N ILE A 177 -9.75 5.17 7.22
CA ILE A 177 -10.83 5.62 8.10
C ILE A 177 -11.28 7.00 7.62
N LEU A 178 -12.45 7.07 6.99
CA LEU A 178 -12.99 8.32 6.45
C LEU A 178 -13.40 9.29 7.57
N GLU A 179 -13.28 10.58 7.28
CA GLU A 179 -13.81 11.64 8.13
C GLU A 179 -15.32 11.56 8.26
N ASP A 180 -15.86 12.11 9.34
CA ASP A 180 -17.31 12.23 9.51
C ASP A 180 -17.82 13.35 8.59
N PRO A 181 -18.73 13.07 7.63
CA PRO A 181 -19.28 14.11 6.76
C PRO A 181 -20.04 15.20 7.52
N SER A 182 -20.49 14.91 8.75
CA SER A 182 -21.18 15.89 9.60
C SER A 182 -20.23 16.77 10.43
N ALA A 183 -18.91 16.52 10.37
CA ALA A 183 -17.93 17.36 11.05
C ALA A 183 -17.92 18.78 10.46
N LEU A 184 -17.76 19.79 11.33
CA LEU A 184 -17.71 21.20 10.96
C LEU A 184 -16.65 21.55 9.90
N GLN A 185 -15.61 20.72 9.78
CA GLN A 185 -14.53 20.83 8.79
C GLN A 185 -14.26 19.46 8.18
N SER A 186 -15.20 18.93 7.40
CA SER A 186 -14.97 17.71 6.61
C SER A 186 -14.29 18.05 5.29
N HIS A 187 -13.18 17.38 5.00
CA HIS A 187 -12.44 17.59 3.75
C HIS A 187 -13.01 16.74 2.60
N SER A 188 -12.69 17.12 1.36
CA SER A 188 -13.01 16.28 0.20
C SER A 188 -12.30 14.93 0.29
N LEU A 189 -12.78 13.92 -0.46
CA LEU A 189 -12.16 12.60 -0.43
C LEU A 189 -10.71 12.62 -0.97
N GLU A 190 -10.42 13.48 -1.93
CA GLU A 190 -9.09 13.70 -2.50
C GLU A 190 -8.15 14.36 -1.48
N GLU A 191 -8.64 15.35 -0.73
CA GLU A 191 -7.86 15.97 0.34
C GLU A 191 -7.62 15.01 1.50
N GLN A 192 -8.62 14.21 1.87
CA GLN A 192 -8.45 13.13 2.85
C GLN A 192 -7.39 12.11 2.39
N LEU A 193 -7.37 11.77 1.09
CA LEU A 193 -6.35 10.88 0.52
C LEU A 193 -4.95 11.48 0.68
N HIS A 194 -4.77 12.72 0.22
CA HIS A 194 -3.47 13.39 0.28
C HIS A 194 -2.92 13.48 1.71
N ARG A 195 -3.80 13.80 2.67
CA ARG A 195 -3.42 13.86 4.10
C ARG A 195 -3.08 12.48 4.67
N LEU A 196 -3.83 11.45 4.27
CA LEU A 196 -3.55 10.07 4.67
C LEU A 196 -2.20 9.61 4.14
N ASP A 197 -1.92 9.86 2.87
CA ASP A 197 -0.68 9.48 2.20
C ASP A 197 0.54 10.19 2.79
N ALA A 198 0.41 11.50 3.07
CA ALA A 198 1.46 12.27 3.73
C ALA A 198 1.73 11.78 5.17
N ALA A 199 0.68 11.36 5.90
CA ALA A 199 0.82 10.84 7.25
C ALA A 199 1.34 9.39 7.30
N GLU A 200 1.05 8.60 6.26
CA GLU A 200 1.39 7.17 6.19
C GLU A 200 2.07 6.82 4.84
N PRO A 201 3.34 7.26 4.60
CA PRO A 201 4.02 7.08 3.31
C PRO A 201 4.14 5.63 2.82
N ALA A 202 4.06 4.66 3.73
CA ALA A 202 4.01 3.24 3.38
C ALA A 202 2.85 2.89 2.43
N ARG A 203 1.74 3.64 2.45
CA ARG A 203 0.61 3.44 1.51
C ARG A 203 0.97 3.74 0.07
N LEU A 204 2.01 4.55 -0.15
CA LEU A 204 2.59 4.88 -1.44
C LEU A 204 3.94 4.19 -1.65
N GLN A 205 4.15 3.05 -0.98
CA GLN A 205 5.38 2.26 -1.10
C GLN A 205 6.64 3.10 -0.80
N TRP A 206 6.53 4.03 0.15
CA TRP A 206 7.62 4.91 0.61
C TRP A 206 8.17 5.89 -0.44
N ALA A 207 7.44 6.12 -1.54
CA ALA A 207 7.84 7.03 -2.62
C ALA A 207 8.10 8.49 -2.17
N HIS A 208 7.35 8.98 -1.18
CA HIS A 208 7.43 10.37 -0.71
C HIS A 208 8.02 10.52 0.69
N CYS A 209 8.90 9.61 1.10
CA CYS A 209 9.65 9.76 2.34
C CYS A 209 10.59 10.97 2.27
N ALA A 210 10.80 11.64 3.41
CA ALA A 210 11.64 12.84 3.49
C ALA A 210 13.14 12.54 3.35
N SER A 211 13.53 11.30 3.63
CA SER A 211 14.92 10.84 3.57
C SER A 211 15.00 9.36 3.18
N ASP A 212 16.19 8.91 2.77
CA ASP A 212 16.48 7.49 2.57
C ASP A 212 16.28 6.69 3.86
N ASP A 213 16.67 7.24 5.01
CA ASP A 213 16.52 6.58 6.31
C ASP A 213 15.04 6.27 6.60
N ASP A 214 14.14 7.21 6.27
CA ASP A 214 12.69 7.01 6.40
C ASP A 214 12.17 5.97 5.41
N SER A 215 12.65 5.99 4.17
CA SER A 215 12.17 5.07 3.12
C SER A 215 12.59 3.63 3.38
N ILE A 216 13.76 3.42 3.96
CA ILE A 216 14.30 2.08 4.27
C ILE A 216 14.12 1.67 5.73
N ALA A 217 13.50 2.48 6.59
CA ALA A 217 13.33 2.17 8.03
C ALA A 217 12.67 0.80 8.28
N HIS A 218 11.81 0.37 7.37
CA HIS A 218 11.09 -0.90 7.42
C HIS A 218 11.88 -2.11 6.89
N VAL A 219 13.05 -1.88 6.30
CA VAL A 219 13.93 -2.90 5.70
C VAL A 219 14.82 -3.51 6.80
N PRO A 220 15.10 -4.84 6.77
CA PRO A 220 16.01 -5.48 7.73
C PRO A 220 17.38 -4.81 7.79
N ALA A 221 17.97 -4.76 8.99
CA ALA A 221 19.22 -4.03 9.23
C ALA A 221 20.36 -4.51 8.34
N GLU A 222 20.42 -5.81 8.06
CA GLU A 222 21.43 -6.44 7.21
C GLU A 222 21.38 -5.92 5.78
N ILE A 223 20.17 -5.65 5.27
CA ILE A 223 19.98 -5.09 3.92
C ILE A 223 20.23 -3.59 3.93
N ARG A 224 19.84 -2.86 4.98
CA ARG A 224 20.14 -1.41 5.10
C ARG A 224 21.64 -1.12 5.06
N ASN A 225 22.47 -2.04 5.54
CA ASN A 225 23.93 -1.92 5.45
C ASN A 225 24.49 -1.99 4.02
N MET A 226 23.67 -2.38 3.03
CA MET A 226 24.02 -2.41 1.60
C MET A 226 23.70 -1.09 0.88
N LEU A 227 23.21 -0.06 1.58
CA LEU A 227 22.73 1.18 0.98
C LEU A 227 23.82 1.85 0.12
N ILE A 228 23.47 2.10 -1.15
CA ILE A 228 24.27 2.85 -2.11
C ILE A 228 23.94 4.34 -1.95
N LEU A 229 24.96 5.19 -2.06
CA LEU A 229 24.79 6.65 -1.99
C LEU A 229 23.91 7.15 -3.15
N ALA A 230 23.00 8.09 -2.90
CA ALA A 230 22.00 8.56 -3.86
C ALA A 230 22.56 8.95 -5.25
N GLY A 231 23.75 9.53 -5.33
CA GLY A 231 24.39 9.88 -6.61
C GLY A 231 25.07 8.72 -7.36
N GLN A 232 25.02 7.50 -6.82
CA GLN A 232 25.67 6.30 -7.37
C GLN A 232 24.67 5.16 -7.62
N ARG A 233 23.37 5.42 -7.42
CA ARG A 233 22.31 4.44 -7.65
C ARG A 233 22.06 4.30 -9.14
N ASP A 234 21.79 3.08 -9.55
CA ASP A 234 21.38 2.82 -10.92
C ASP A 234 19.84 2.93 -11.02
N LEU A 235 19.36 3.42 -12.16
CA LEU A 235 17.92 3.47 -12.44
C LEU A 235 17.41 2.09 -12.83
N ILE A 236 16.27 1.71 -12.28
CA ILE A 236 15.47 0.59 -12.74
C ILE A 236 15.01 0.95 -14.15
N SER A 237 15.41 0.15 -15.14
CA SER A 237 14.95 0.37 -16.51
C SER A 237 13.43 0.26 -16.53
N ASP A 238 12.76 1.31 -17.02
CA ASP A 238 11.40 1.12 -17.49
C ASP A 238 11.48 0.15 -18.67
N ALA A 239 10.73 -0.95 -18.62
CA ALA A 239 10.42 -1.68 -19.83
C ALA A 239 9.77 -0.65 -20.77
N ALA A 240 10.44 -0.36 -21.89
CA ALA A 240 9.95 0.63 -22.85
C ALA A 240 8.50 0.30 -23.24
N PRO A 241 7.63 1.32 -23.43
CA PRO A 241 6.20 1.16 -23.68
C PRO A 241 5.87 0.32 -24.92
#